data_AF-A0A518DVD5-F1
#
_entry.id   AF-A0A518DVD5-F1
#
_cell.length_a   1.000
_cell.length_b   1.000
_cell.length_c   1.000
_cell.angle_alpha   90.00
_cell.angle_beta   90.00
_cell.angle_gamma   90.00
#
_symmetry.space_group_name_H-M   'P 1'
#
loop_
_entity.id
_entity.type
_entity.pdbx_description
1 polymer ?
#
loop_
_entity_poly.entity_id
_entity_poly.type
_entity_poly.pdbx_seq_one_letter_code
_entity_poly.pdbx_strand_id
1 'polypeptide(L)'
;MIDFHDLQYEPDSFAGPFSEERLNGFVSWWNAGNLDYKLRFEDEYIEHMRCFHGGSPTRNVLRLPSGKSYAITLFYNWLASENESRQAEFGAACIWTVESTRLADGDGFYLFPFAELNTGDILCFDLRSREKPSVVVWSRNSRRSHSATELVATSFMAFLKMLENPPARQVDEFKEVDPDVQQAARKMLQGIWNLKSGSFEGLDFPQQFGAGTKIDFKEPHLTIISPTRKKLRFTYEFDPSSEPYELYANEGEISVCGWFVRFLGTELELATMDPGEPGAPTWAGFPSTGQPQATAIFVKQT
;
A
#
# COMPACT_ATOMS: atom_id res chain seq x y z
N MET A 1 -19.63 -4.31 -24.32
CA MET A 1 -19.20 -3.08 -23.62
C MET A 1 -18.70 -3.55 -22.28
N ILE A 2 -17.46 -3.23 -21.89
CA ILE A 2 -17.05 -3.58 -20.53
C ILE A 2 -17.73 -2.61 -19.60
N ASP A 3 -18.37 -3.18 -18.60
CA ASP A 3 -19.00 -2.44 -17.55
C ASP A 3 -17.95 -2.15 -16.48
N PHE A 4 -17.73 -0.89 -16.14
CA PHE A 4 -16.86 -0.53 -15.02
C PHE A 4 -17.35 -1.17 -13.70
N HIS A 5 -18.60 -1.62 -13.66
CA HIS A 5 -19.19 -2.38 -12.56
C HIS A 5 -18.49 -3.73 -12.27
N ASP A 6 -17.65 -4.25 -13.17
CA ASP A 6 -16.88 -5.49 -12.92
C ASP A 6 -15.58 -5.25 -12.12
N LEU A 7 -15.17 -3.99 -11.91
CA LEU A 7 -14.04 -3.66 -11.05
C LEU A 7 -14.56 -3.34 -9.65
N GLN A 8 -14.23 -4.19 -8.69
CA GLN A 8 -14.57 -4.01 -7.27
C GLN A 8 -13.33 -3.61 -6.47
N TYR A 9 -13.56 -3.02 -5.31
CA TYR A 9 -12.52 -2.53 -4.41
C TYR A 9 -12.68 -3.18 -3.04
N GLU A 10 -11.56 -3.37 -2.34
CA GLU A 10 -11.58 -3.79 -0.94
C GLU A 10 -12.33 -2.73 -0.12
N PRO A 11 -13.35 -3.10 0.68
CA PRO A 11 -14.24 -2.16 1.36
C PRO A 11 -13.52 -1.07 2.15
N ASP A 12 -12.45 -1.45 2.85
CA ASP A 12 -11.68 -0.54 3.72
C ASP A 12 -10.65 0.32 2.98
N SER A 13 -10.40 0.01 1.70
CA SER A 13 -9.47 0.76 0.85
C SER A 13 -10.18 1.81 -0.02
N PHE A 14 -11.50 1.68 -0.16
CA PHE A 14 -12.27 2.43 -1.14
C PHE A 14 -12.43 3.90 -0.74
N ALA A 15 -12.03 4.81 -1.64
CA ALA A 15 -12.10 6.25 -1.38
C ALA A 15 -13.46 6.89 -1.69
N GLY A 16 -14.45 6.12 -2.17
CA GLY A 16 -15.73 6.65 -2.63
C GLY A 16 -15.69 7.17 -4.09
N PRO A 17 -16.83 7.62 -4.65
CA PRO A 17 -16.89 8.23 -5.98
C PRO A 17 -16.42 9.70 -5.97
N PHE A 18 -15.90 10.18 -7.11
CA PHE A 18 -15.63 11.61 -7.32
C PHE A 18 -16.97 12.37 -7.38
N SER A 19 -17.15 13.43 -6.58
CA SER A 19 -18.24 14.38 -6.84
C SER A 19 -18.03 15.07 -8.20
N GLU A 20 -19.09 15.34 -8.95
CA GLU A 20 -19.01 16.05 -10.24
C GLU A 20 -18.26 17.39 -10.16
N GLU A 21 -18.44 18.16 -9.09
CA GLU A 21 -17.74 19.43 -8.87
C GLU A 21 -16.22 19.22 -8.84
N ARG A 22 -15.75 18.27 -8.03
CA ARG A 22 -14.33 17.93 -7.95
C ARG A 22 -13.83 17.40 -9.30
N LEU A 23 -14.59 16.54 -9.98
CA LEU A 23 -14.15 15.94 -11.26
C LEU A 23 -13.94 17.02 -12.31
N ASN A 24 -14.87 17.98 -12.37
CA ASN A 24 -14.75 19.16 -13.21
C ASN A 24 -13.54 20.01 -12.81
N GLY A 25 -13.25 20.14 -11.51
CA GLY A 25 -12.05 20.78 -10.99
C GLY A 25 -10.76 20.11 -11.46
N PHE A 26 -10.67 18.78 -11.36
CA PHE A 26 -9.55 17.99 -11.85
C PHE A 26 -9.35 18.16 -13.38
N VAL A 27 -10.43 17.98 -14.15
CA VAL A 27 -10.38 18.12 -15.62
C VAL A 27 -10.00 19.55 -16.01
N SER A 28 -10.52 20.56 -15.31
CA SER A 28 -10.16 21.96 -15.55
C SER A 28 -8.70 22.23 -15.24
N TRP A 29 -8.20 21.77 -14.09
CA TRP A 29 -6.80 21.88 -13.69
C TRP A 29 -5.87 21.19 -14.70
N TRP A 30 -6.20 19.96 -15.10
CA TRP A 30 -5.47 19.21 -16.10
C TRP A 30 -5.38 19.95 -17.44
N ASN A 31 -6.50 20.50 -17.91
CA ASN A 31 -6.54 21.25 -19.16
C ASN A 31 -5.82 22.61 -19.07
N ALA A 32 -5.84 23.27 -17.92
CA ALA A 32 -5.20 24.57 -17.70
C ALA A 32 -3.68 24.47 -17.55
N GLY A 33 -3.17 23.38 -16.95
CA GLY A 33 -1.73 23.15 -16.77
C GLY A 33 -1.01 22.64 -18.04
N ASN A 34 -1.75 22.10 -19.01
CA ASN A 34 -1.21 21.45 -20.21
C ASN A 34 -1.44 22.26 -21.50
N LEU A 35 -1.56 23.59 -21.40
CA LEU A 35 -1.96 24.49 -22.50
C LEU A 35 -1.12 24.33 -23.79
N ASP A 36 0.14 23.92 -23.68
CA ASP A 36 1.02 23.72 -24.84
C ASP A 36 0.88 22.33 -25.51
N TYR A 37 0.29 21.34 -24.82
CA TYR A 37 0.35 19.93 -25.25
C TYR A 37 -1.00 19.26 -25.55
N LYS A 38 -2.14 19.92 -25.31
CA LYS A 38 -3.50 19.39 -25.59
C LYS A 38 -3.72 17.94 -25.13
N LEU A 39 -3.05 17.53 -24.05
CA LEU A 39 -3.13 16.16 -23.53
C LEU A 39 -4.52 15.92 -22.95
N ARG A 40 -5.15 14.81 -23.36
CA ARG A 40 -6.46 14.39 -22.84
C ARG A 40 -6.36 12.97 -22.31
N PHE A 41 -6.98 12.74 -21.16
CA PHE A 41 -7.27 11.37 -20.73
C PHE A 41 -8.38 10.78 -21.58
N GLU A 42 -8.42 9.46 -21.62
CA GLU A 42 -9.53 8.71 -22.19
C GLU A 42 -10.80 8.97 -21.38
N ASP A 43 -11.95 9.09 -22.06
CA ASP A 43 -13.25 9.27 -21.41
C ASP A 43 -13.53 8.14 -20.42
N GLU A 44 -13.04 6.95 -20.73
CA GLU A 44 -13.12 5.76 -19.88
C GLU A 44 -12.37 5.90 -18.55
N TYR A 45 -11.23 6.61 -18.54
CA TYR A 45 -10.54 6.90 -17.27
C TYR A 45 -11.27 7.96 -16.46
N ILE A 46 -11.86 8.97 -17.12
CA ILE A 46 -12.70 9.97 -16.46
C ILE A 46 -13.93 9.31 -15.81
N GLU A 47 -14.57 8.38 -16.51
CA GLU A 47 -15.71 7.62 -16.00
C GLU A 47 -15.31 6.69 -14.85
N HIS A 48 -14.13 6.07 -14.94
CA HIS A 48 -13.57 5.30 -13.83
C HIS A 48 -13.38 6.16 -12.59
N MET A 49 -12.79 7.36 -12.71
CA MET A 49 -12.63 8.27 -11.58
C MET A 49 -13.98 8.69 -10.97
N ARG A 50 -14.99 8.94 -11.82
CA ARG A 50 -16.37 9.27 -11.40
C ARG A 50 -16.95 8.15 -10.51
N CYS A 51 -16.79 6.90 -10.92
CA CYS A 51 -17.30 5.75 -10.18
C CYS A 51 -16.42 5.38 -8.98
N PHE A 52 -15.10 5.54 -9.10
CA PHE A 52 -14.10 5.03 -8.18
C PHE A 52 -12.92 6.02 -8.03
N HIS A 53 -12.77 6.59 -6.84
CA HIS A 53 -11.71 7.57 -6.53
C HIS A 53 -10.44 6.91 -5.96
N GLY A 54 -10.10 5.70 -6.40
CA GLY A 54 -8.95 4.96 -5.88
C GLY A 54 -9.28 3.95 -4.77
N GLY A 55 -8.25 3.25 -4.32
CA GLY A 55 -8.35 2.09 -3.43
C GLY A 55 -7.71 0.83 -4.03
N SER A 56 -7.72 -0.26 -3.28
CA SER A 56 -7.16 -1.55 -3.69
C SER A 56 -8.21 -2.33 -4.49
N PRO A 57 -7.95 -2.64 -5.77
CA PRO A 57 -8.91 -3.41 -6.58
C PRO A 57 -8.90 -4.89 -6.17
N THR A 58 -10.06 -5.55 -6.19
CA THR A 58 -10.14 -7.01 -5.93
C THR A 58 -9.59 -7.83 -7.09
N ARG A 59 -9.74 -7.33 -8.33
CA ARG A 59 -9.04 -7.81 -9.53
C ARG A 59 -7.77 -7.01 -9.73
N ASN A 60 -6.68 -7.47 -9.14
CA ASN A 60 -5.43 -6.72 -9.10
C ASN A 60 -4.27 -7.37 -9.83
N VAL A 61 -4.41 -8.56 -10.39
CA VAL A 61 -3.27 -9.25 -11.02
C VAL A 61 -3.13 -8.83 -12.48
N LEU A 62 -1.94 -8.37 -12.84
CA LEU A 62 -1.56 -8.01 -14.21
C LEU A 62 -0.48 -8.97 -14.70
N ARG A 63 -0.76 -9.68 -15.80
CA ARG A 63 0.21 -10.55 -16.48
C ARG A 63 0.65 -9.92 -17.79
N LEU A 64 1.94 -9.66 -17.92
CA LEU A 64 2.50 -9.10 -19.15
C LEU A 64 2.92 -10.21 -20.12
N PRO A 65 2.90 -9.95 -21.44
CA PRO A 65 3.43 -10.87 -22.44
C PRO A 65 4.91 -11.24 -22.23
N SER A 66 5.67 -10.40 -21.52
CA SER A 66 7.06 -10.66 -21.12
C SER A 66 7.20 -11.79 -20.09
N GLY A 67 6.10 -12.30 -19.53
CA GLY A 67 6.09 -13.30 -18.47
C GLY A 67 6.16 -12.70 -17.06
N LYS A 68 6.29 -11.38 -16.94
CA LYS A 68 6.21 -10.68 -15.66
C LYS A 68 4.77 -10.64 -15.15
N SER A 69 4.63 -10.72 -13.83
CA SER A 69 3.35 -10.59 -13.14
C SER A 69 3.48 -9.53 -12.06
N TYR A 70 2.48 -8.67 -11.99
CA TYR A 70 2.37 -7.62 -10.97
C TYR A 70 1.03 -7.75 -10.25
N ALA A 71 1.00 -7.34 -8.98
CA ALA A 71 -0.25 -7.11 -8.27
C ALA A 71 -0.39 -5.60 -8.03
N ILE A 72 -1.55 -5.06 -8.39
CA ILE A 72 -1.90 -3.66 -8.09
C ILE A 72 -2.29 -3.59 -6.62
N THR A 73 -1.49 -2.87 -5.83
CA THR A 73 -1.77 -2.68 -4.41
C THR A 73 -2.75 -1.54 -4.20
N LEU A 74 -2.69 -0.52 -5.05
CA LEU A 74 -3.49 0.70 -4.88
C LEU A 74 -3.68 1.43 -6.20
N PHE A 75 -4.93 1.76 -6.54
CA PHE A 75 -5.23 2.86 -7.45
C PHE A 75 -5.13 4.18 -6.68
N TYR A 76 -4.35 5.12 -7.20
CA TYR A 76 -4.17 6.42 -6.57
C TYR A 76 -5.47 7.22 -6.63
N ASN A 77 -5.70 7.95 -5.56
CA ASN A 77 -6.80 8.90 -5.48
C ASN A 77 -6.35 10.29 -5.94
N TRP A 78 -7.29 11.20 -6.07
CA TRP A 78 -7.04 12.59 -6.46
C TRP A 78 -7.64 13.53 -5.41
N LEU A 79 -7.22 13.37 -4.17
CA LEU A 79 -7.62 14.26 -3.07
C LEU A 79 -6.78 15.54 -3.11
N ALA A 80 -7.46 16.69 -3.07
CA ALA A 80 -6.84 17.99 -3.29
C ALA A 80 -6.14 18.60 -2.07
N SER A 81 -6.12 17.95 -0.90
CA SER A 81 -5.37 18.47 0.25
C SER A 81 -5.07 17.41 1.32
N GLU A 82 -4.03 17.70 2.10
CA GLU A 82 -3.55 16.96 3.28
C GLU A 82 -4.61 16.83 4.41
N ASN A 83 -5.75 17.51 4.29
CA ASN A 83 -6.77 17.60 5.35
C ASN A 83 -8.00 16.70 5.13
N GLU A 84 -8.08 15.91 4.05
CA GLU A 84 -9.36 15.28 3.65
C GLU A 84 -9.48 13.76 3.85
N SER A 85 -8.40 13.00 4.02
CA SER A 85 -8.44 11.62 4.54
C SER A 85 -7.02 11.06 4.70
N ARG A 86 -6.88 9.92 5.39
CA ARG A 86 -5.61 9.14 5.42
C ARG A 86 -5.14 8.68 4.05
N GLN A 87 -6.03 8.69 3.06
CA GLN A 87 -5.68 8.33 1.70
C GLN A 87 -5.07 9.51 0.93
N ALA A 88 -5.06 10.74 1.47
CA ALA A 88 -4.47 11.91 0.82
C ALA A 88 -2.95 11.77 0.59
N GLU A 89 -2.26 10.98 1.43
CA GLU A 89 -0.84 10.62 1.27
C GLU A 89 -0.60 9.76 0.02
N PHE A 90 -1.63 9.05 -0.45
CA PHE A 90 -1.62 8.23 -1.67
C PHE A 90 -2.26 8.94 -2.87
N GLY A 91 -2.38 10.27 -2.78
CA GLY A 91 -2.85 11.09 -3.88
C GLY A 91 -1.88 11.04 -5.05
N ALA A 92 -2.39 10.84 -6.25
CA ALA A 92 -1.64 10.94 -7.49
C ALA A 92 -0.96 12.32 -7.61
N ALA A 93 -1.55 13.38 -7.04
CA ALA A 93 -0.90 14.69 -6.91
C ALA A 93 0.36 14.64 -6.02
N CYS A 94 0.30 13.98 -4.86
CA CYS A 94 1.43 13.79 -3.95
C CYS A 94 2.53 12.96 -4.61
N ILE A 95 2.18 11.80 -5.18
CA ILE A 95 3.13 10.94 -5.91
C ILE A 95 3.73 11.68 -7.10
N TRP A 96 2.91 12.43 -7.85
CA TRP A 96 3.41 13.21 -8.97
C TRP A 96 4.34 14.31 -8.50
N THR A 97 4.08 15.03 -7.40
CA THR A 97 5.03 16.04 -6.89
C THR A 97 6.35 15.44 -6.41
N VAL A 98 6.33 14.31 -5.69
CA VAL A 98 7.54 13.64 -5.17
C VAL A 98 8.37 13.03 -6.30
N GLU A 99 7.71 12.37 -7.24
CA GLU A 99 8.37 11.69 -8.36
C GLU A 99 8.54 12.61 -9.58
N SER A 100 8.02 13.84 -9.57
CA SER A 100 8.08 14.81 -10.67
C SER A 100 9.49 15.01 -11.19
N THR A 101 10.48 15.06 -10.30
CA THR A 101 11.90 15.23 -10.65
C THR A 101 12.53 14.00 -11.32
N ARG A 102 11.91 12.82 -11.18
CA ARG A 102 12.37 11.55 -11.75
C ARG A 102 11.53 11.10 -12.96
N LEU A 103 10.26 11.49 -13.00
CA LEU A 103 9.33 11.29 -14.10
C LEU A 103 9.48 12.36 -15.19
N ALA A 104 10.08 13.51 -14.87
CA ALA A 104 10.49 14.50 -15.85
C ALA A 104 11.82 14.08 -16.50
N ASP A 105 11.71 13.30 -17.58
CA ASP A 105 12.83 13.04 -18.49
C ASP A 105 13.18 14.33 -19.23
N GLY A 106 14.06 15.16 -18.66
CA GLY A 106 14.84 16.24 -19.32
C GLY A 106 14.07 17.42 -19.93
N ASP A 107 12.96 17.18 -20.62
CA ASP A 107 12.21 18.09 -21.48
C ASP A 107 10.68 18.03 -21.25
N GLY A 108 10.18 17.36 -20.19
CA GLY A 108 8.77 17.47 -19.79
C GLY A 108 8.15 16.32 -18.99
N PHE A 109 6.99 16.59 -18.41
CA PHE A 109 6.16 15.67 -17.63
C PHE A 109 5.26 14.83 -18.54
N TYR A 110 5.74 13.70 -19.05
CA TYR A 110 4.95 12.84 -19.94
C TYR A 110 4.43 11.56 -19.29
N LEU A 111 4.75 11.30 -18.03
CA LEU A 111 4.23 10.18 -17.27
C LEU A 111 3.31 10.68 -16.17
N PHE A 112 2.09 10.18 -16.17
CA PHE A 112 1.09 10.50 -15.15
C PHE A 112 0.78 9.26 -14.30
N PRO A 113 1.18 9.22 -13.03
CA PRO A 113 0.98 8.05 -12.17
C PRO A 113 -0.50 7.87 -11.82
N PHE A 114 -0.99 6.63 -11.83
CA PHE A 114 -2.38 6.32 -11.44
C PHE A 114 -2.54 5.08 -10.56
N ALA A 115 -1.53 4.21 -10.44
CA ALA A 115 -1.57 3.07 -9.52
C ALA A 115 -0.19 2.60 -9.08
N GLU A 116 -0.13 1.95 -7.93
CA GLU A 116 1.05 1.33 -7.34
C GLU A 116 1.03 -0.19 -7.52
N LEU A 117 2.21 -0.76 -7.73
CA LEU A 117 2.42 -2.20 -7.83
C LEU A 117 3.08 -2.73 -6.55
N ASN A 118 2.91 -4.02 -6.26
CA ASN A 118 3.52 -4.72 -5.13
C ASN A 118 5.07 -4.71 -5.14
N THR A 119 5.71 -4.31 -6.23
CA THR A 119 7.16 -4.11 -6.33
C THR A 119 7.62 -2.70 -5.97
N GLY A 120 6.69 -1.79 -5.65
CA GLY A 120 6.94 -0.36 -5.51
C GLY A 120 7.16 0.37 -6.85
N ASP A 121 7.04 -0.34 -7.99
CA ASP A 121 6.94 0.27 -9.31
C ASP A 121 5.55 0.91 -9.51
N ILE A 122 5.44 1.80 -10.49
CA ILE A 122 4.25 2.64 -10.66
C ILE A 122 3.65 2.42 -12.05
N LEU A 123 2.32 2.26 -12.11
CA LEU A 123 1.57 2.34 -13.36
C LEU A 123 1.31 3.79 -13.72
N CYS A 124 1.71 4.16 -14.94
CA CYS A 124 1.60 5.51 -15.46
C CYS A 124 0.84 5.52 -16.79
N PHE A 125 0.10 6.60 -17.04
CA PHE A 125 -0.24 7.00 -18.39
C PHE A 125 0.98 7.63 -19.05
N ASP A 126 1.39 7.06 -20.18
CA ASP A 126 2.41 7.62 -21.05
C ASP A 126 1.77 8.52 -22.10
N LEU A 127 2.04 9.81 -21.95
CA LEU A 127 1.49 10.93 -22.70
C LEU A 127 2.45 11.41 -23.81
N ARG A 128 3.58 10.74 -24.03
CA ARG A 128 4.59 11.14 -25.03
C ARG A 128 4.04 11.17 -26.45
N SER A 129 3.12 10.27 -26.79
CA SER A 129 2.52 10.15 -28.13
C SER A 129 1.58 11.31 -28.49
N ARG A 130 1.19 12.16 -27.53
CA ARG A 130 0.27 13.32 -27.66
C ARG A 130 -1.15 13.03 -28.18
N GLU A 131 -1.41 11.88 -28.80
CA GLU A 131 -2.73 11.52 -29.32
C GLU A 131 -3.60 10.79 -28.31
N LYS A 132 -3.09 9.67 -27.78
CA LYS A 132 -3.80 8.81 -26.84
C LYS A 132 -2.82 8.24 -25.82
N PRO A 133 -3.08 8.38 -24.51
CA PRO A 133 -2.21 7.81 -23.49
C PRO A 133 -2.15 6.29 -23.61
N SER A 134 -0.94 5.75 -23.47
CA SER A 134 -0.77 4.31 -23.24
C SER A 134 -0.53 4.04 -21.76
N VAL A 135 -0.73 2.81 -21.30
CA VAL A 135 -0.42 2.41 -19.93
C VAL A 135 0.95 1.74 -19.92
N VAL A 136 1.84 2.21 -19.05
CA VAL A 136 3.19 1.68 -18.88
C VAL A 136 3.48 1.40 -17.41
N VAL A 137 4.33 0.40 -17.12
CA VAL A 137 5.00 0.29 -15.82
C VAL A 137 6.24 1.15 -15.87
N TRP A 138 6.37 2.10 -14.96
CA TRP A 138 7.60 2.84 -14.72
C TRP A 138 8.38 2.20 -13.57
N SER A 139 9.61 1.76 -13.86
CA SER A 139 10.45 1.14 -12.84
C SER A 139 11.14 2.19 -11.97
N ARG A 140 10.81 2.19 -10.67
CA ARG A 140 11.37 3.12 -9.69
C ARG A 140 12.87 2.87 -9.45
N ASN A 141 13.37 1.69 -9.79
CA ASN A 141 14.77 1.30 -9.60
C ASN A 141 15.65 1.57 -10.84
N SER A 142 15.08 2.09 -11.93
CA SER A 142 15.85 2.44 -13.11
C SER A 142 16.77 3.64 -12.82
N ARG A 143 18.07 3.45 -13.04
CA ARG A 143 19.08 4.52 -12.89
C ARG A 143 19.04 5.43 -14.12
N ARG A 144 18.09 6.38 -14.15
CA ARG A 144 18.08 7.58 -15.02
C ARG A 144 18.25 7.34 -16.53
N SER A 145 17.40 6.54 -17.18
CA SER A 145 17.27 6.61 -18.64
C SER A 145 15.84 6.34 -19.10
N HIS A 146 15.47 7.00 -20.21
CA HIS A 146 14.24 6.92 -21.01
C HIS A 146 13.68 5.51 -21.32
N SER A 147 14.40 4.45 -20.94
CA SER A 147 14.07 3.03 -21.05
C SER A 147 13.49 2.44 -19.76
N ALA A 148 13.10 3.28 -18.81
CA ALA A 148 12.53 2.87 -17.52
C ALA A 148 11.08 2.36 -17.60
N THR A 149 10.43 2.53 -18.76
CA THR A 149 9.02 2.19 -18.95
C THR A 149 8.84 0.92 -19.77
N GLU A 150 8.01 -0.01 -19.30
CA GLU A 150 7.55 -1.19 -20.04
C GLU A 150 6.09 -0.98 -20.45
N LEU A 151 5.78 -1.14 -21.74
CA LEU A 151 4.40 -1.03 -22.23
C LEU A 151 3.53 -2.14 -21.64
N VAL A 152 2.41 -1.75 -21.03
CA VAL A 152 1.39 -2.67 -20.49
C VAL A 152 0.25 -2.79 -21.47
N ALA A 153 -0.35 -1.66 -21.83
CA ALA A 153 -1.54 -1.61 -22.67
C ALA A 153 -1.58 -0.32 -23.49
N THR A 154 -2.29 -0.35 -24.61
CA THR A 154 -2.44 0.81 -25.51
C THR A 154 -3.60 1.74 -25.13
N SER A 155 -4.34 1.42 -24.07
CA SER A 155 -5.43 2.24 -23.51
C SER A 155 -5.75 1.80 -22.09
N PHE A 156 -6.47 2.64 -21.34
CA PHE A 156 -6.94 2.30 -20.00
C PHE A 156 -7.89 1.09 -20.02
N MET A 157 -8.81 1.06 -20.99
CA MET A 157 -9.73 -0.08 -21.14
C MET A 157 -9.03 -1.38 -21.53
N ALA A 158 -7.98 -1.33 -22.36
CA ALA A 158 -7.17 -2.50 -22.66
C ALA A 158 -6.44 -3.00 -21.40
N PHE A 159 -5.97 -2.08 -20.56
CA PHE A 159 -5.38 -2.42 -19.27
C PHE A 159 -6.38 -3.07 -18.31
N LEU A 160 -7.59 -2.50 -18.13
CA LEU A 160 -8.61 -3.09 -17.25
C LEU A 160 -9.01 -4.51 -17.68
N LYS A 161 -8.99 -4.80 -18.99
CA LYS A 161 -9.23 -6.15 -19.54
C LYS A 161 -8.17 -7.17 -19.14
N MET A 162 -6.95 -6.72 -18.87
CA MET A 162 -5.84 -7.57 -18.48
C MET A 162 -5.85 -7.91 -16.99
N LEU A 163 -6.70 -7.26 -16.19
CA LEU A 163 -6.77 -7.51 -14.75
C LEU A 163 -7.46 -8.84 -14.46
N GLU A 164 -6.75 -9.72 -13.79
CA GLU A 164 -7.24 -11.01 -13.34
C GLU A 164 -7.57 -10.94 -11.84
N ASN A 165 -8.46 -11.82 -11.40
CA ASN A 165 -8.57 -12.10 -9.96
C ASN A 165 -7.22 -12.62 -9.48
N PRO A 166 -6.79 -12.28 -8.25
CA PRO A 166 -5.70 -13.00 -7.64
C PRO A 166 -5.99 -14.49 -7.70
N PRO A 167 -4.96 -15.35 -7.84
CA PRO A 167 -5.17 -16.78 -7.67
C PRO A 167 -5.97 -16.95 -6.39
N ALA A 168 -7.07 -17.70 -6.45
CA ALA A 168 -7.83 -18.02 -5.26
C ALA A 168 -6.79 -18.44 -4.23
N ARG A 169 -6.69 -17.69 -3.12
CA ARG A 169 -5.92 -18.18 -1.98
C ARG A 169 -6.38 -19.62 -1.86
N GLN A 170 -5.45 -20.57 -1.95
CA GLN A 170 -5.74 -21.84 -1.31
C GLN A 170 -5.96 -21.40 0.13
N VAL A 171 -7.24 -21.17 0.45
CA VAL A 171 -7.71 -21.25 1.80
C VAL A 171 -7.38 -22.70 2.08
N ASP A 172 -6.15 -22.94 2.55
CA ASP A 172 -5.89 -24.09 3.38
C ASP A 172 -7.08 -24.06 4.31
N GLU A 173 -8.02 -25.00 4.11
CA GLU A 173 -9.26 -25.07 4.87
C GLU A 173 -8.89 -24.64 6.27
N PHE A 174 -9.35 -23.47 6.72
CA PHE A 174 -8.92 -22.92 8.00
C PHE A 174 -9.19 -24.04 8.98
N LYS A 175 -8.15 -24.76 9.36
CA LYS A 175 -8.29 -25.85 10.30
C LYS A 175 -8.67 -25.11 11.54
N GLU A 176 -9.93 -25.27 11.93
CA GLU A 176 -10.50 -24.62 13.10
C GLU A 176 -9.44 -24.72 14.21
N VAL A 177 -8.78 -23.59 14.50
CA VAL A 177 -7.62 -23.61 15.39
C VAL A 177 -8.19 -23.92 16.75
N ASP A 178 -7.64 -24.95 17.39
CA ASP A 178 -8.07 -25.40 18.71
C ASP A 178 -8.29 -24.18 19.64
N PRO A 179 -9.49 -24.00 20.22
CA PRO A 179 -9.79 -22.89 21.11
C PRO A 179 -8.77 -22.72 22.25
N ASP A 180 -8.16 -23.81 22.71
CA ASP A 180 -7.12 -23.76 23.73
C ASP A 180 -5.82 -23.12 23.19
N VAL A 181 -5.48 -23.39 21.92
CA VAL A 181 -4.34 -22.73 21.23
C VAL A 181 -4.64 -21.24 21.04
N GLN A 182 -5.86 -20.89 20.64
CA GLN A 182 -6.27 -19.49 20.49
C GLN A 182 -6.19 -18.73 21.83
N GLN A 183 -6.69 -19.36 22.91
CA GLN A 183 -6.63 -18.77 24.24
C GLN A 183 -5.20 -18.68 24.77
N ALA A 184 -4.35 -19.66 24.46
CA ALA A 184 -2.93 -19.63 24.83
C ALA A 184 -2.20 -18.47 24.13
N ALA A 185 -2.41 -18.27 22.83
CA ALA A 185 -1.81 -17.16 22.07
C ALA A 185 -2.24 -15.80 22.62
N ARG A 186 -3.54 -15.62 22.93
CA ARG A 186 -4.05 -14.39 23.59
C ARG A 186 -3.37 -14.12 24.92
N LYS A 187 -3.24 -15.16 25.76
CA LYS A 187 -2.56 -15.07 27.05
C LYS A 187 -1.08 -14.74 26.90
N MET A 188 -0.41 -15.33 25.92
CA MET A 188 1.00 -15.04 25.62
C MET A 188 1.19 -13.57 25.24
N LEU A 189 0.30 -13.00 24.44
CA LEU A 189 0.38 -11.60 24.01
C LEU A 189 0.28 -10.61 25.18
N GLN A 190 -0.47 -10.94 26.24
CA GLN A 190 -0.73 -10.02 27.35
C GLN A 190 0.56 -9.60 28.08
N GLY A 191 0.56 -8.36 28.55
CA GLY A 191 1.60 -7.81 29.41
C GLY A 191 2.48 -6.78 28.72
N ILE A 192 3.60 -6.47 29.37
CA ILE A 192 4.51 -5.40 28.97
C ILE A 192 5.71 -5.99 28.25
N TRP A 193 5.88 -5.54 27.01
CA TRP A 193 6.97 -5.90 26.13
C TRP A 193 7.89 -4.71 25.93
N ASN A 194 9.20 -4.94 25.95
CA ASN A 194 10.20 -3.90 25.78
C ASN A 194 10.80 -4.02 24.39
N LEU A 195 10.82 -2.91 23.66
CA LEU A 195 11.47 -2.82 22.36
C LEU A 195 12.96 -3.13 22.49
N LYS A 196 13.42 -4.14 21.74
CA LYS A 196 14.83 -4.55 21.66
C LYS A 196 15.50 -3.96 20.44
N SER A 197 14.86 -4.12 19.28
CA SER A 197 15.35 -3.66 17.99
C SER A 197 14.18 -3.58 17.01
N GLY A 198 14.44 -2.97 15.86
CA GLY A 198 13.58 -3.09 14.70
C GLY A 198 14.20 -2.40 13.49
N SER A 199 13.50 -2.45 12.37
CA SER A 199 13.80 -1.67 11.17
C SER A 199 12.57 -0.96 10.63
N PHE A 200 12.78 0.14 9.91
CA PHE A 200 11.77 0.83 9.10
C PHE A 200 12.41 1.15 7.74
N GLU A 201 11.78 0.72 6.65
CA GLU A 201 12.30 0.91 5.29
C GLU A 201 13.72 0.37 5.09
N GLY A 202 14.05 -0.76 5.72
CA GLY A 202 15.37 -1.38 5.65
C GLY A 202 16.47 -0.66 6.43
N LEU A 203 16.13 0.39 7.18
CA LEU A 203 17.03 1.09 8.11
C LEU A 203 16.73 0.66 9.54
N ASP A 204 17.78 0.38 10.33
CA ASP A 204 17.62 0.06 11.75
C ASP A 204 16.97 1.24 12.49
N PHE A 205 16.04 0.95 13.40
CA PHE A 205 15.49 1.96 14.30
C PHE A 205 16.64 2.62 15.06
N PRO A 206 16.79 3.95 15.01
CA PRO A 206 17.83 4.62 15.76
C PRO A 206 17.70 4.29 17.25
N GLN A 207 18.79 3.92 17.93
CA GLN A 207 18.77 3.44 19.32
C GLN A 207 18.02 4.37 20.28
N GLN A 208 18.04 5.68 20.00
CA GLN A 208 17.32 6.72 20.74
C GLN A 208 15.78 6.60 20.70
N PHE A 209 15.20 5.93 19.70
CA PHE A 209 13.76 5.64 19.63
C PHE A 209 13.40 4.30 20.28
N GLY A 210 14.35 3.35 20.29
CA GLY A 210 14.17 2.03 20.88
C GLY A 210 14.32 2.00 22.40
N ALA A 211 15.30 2.74 22.94
CA ALA A 211 15.68 2.66 24.35
C ALA A 211 14.55 3.13 25.28
N GLY A 212 13.91 2.18 25.96
CA GLY A 212 12.84 2.43 26.94
C GLY A 212 11.43 2.48 26.34
N THR A 213 11.27 2.23 25.04
CA THR A 213 9.94 2.06 24.44
C THR A 213 9.35 0.73 24.88
N LYS A 214 8.09 0.77 25.31
CA LYS A 214 7.32 -0.39 25.79
C LYS A 214 5.99 -0.51 25.06
N ILE A 215 5.56 -1.73 24.85
CA ILE A 215 4.25 -2.07 24.30
C ILE A 215 3.51 -2.87 25.37
N ASP A 216 2.40 -2.35 25.89
CA ASP A 216 1.57 -2.97 26.92
C ASP A 216 0.28 -3.47 26.27
N PHE A 217 0.17 -4.78 26.10
CA PHE A 217 -1.05 -5.45 25.61
C PHE A 217 -1.92 -5.81 26.81
N LYS A 218 -3.09 -5.17 26.90
CA LYS A 218 -4.11 -5.40 27.92
C LYS A 218 -5.47 -5.33 27.25
N GLU A 219 -6.02 -6.49 26.87
CA GLU A 219 -7.30 -6.54 26.15
C GLU A 219 -8.37 -5.64 26.79
N PRO A 220 -9.12 -4.86 25.98
CA PRO A 220 -9.06 -4.78 24.51
C PRO A 220 -8.05 -3.73 23.98
N HIS A 221 -7.07 -3.33 24.78
CA HIS A 221 -6.20 -2.19 24.49
C HIS A 221 -4.72 -2.55 24.32
N LEU A 222 -4.10 -1.91 23.34
CA LEU A 222 -2.66 -1.87 23.13
C LEU A 222 -2.18 -0.47 23.50
N THR A 223 -1.14 -0.37 24.30
CA THR A 223 -0.54 0.92 24.63
C THR A 223 0.92 0.95 24.22
N ILE A 224 1.31 1.96 23.45
CA ILE A 224 2.72 2.23 23.14
C ILE A 224 3.22 3.35 24.05
N ILE A 225 4.22 3.05 24.86
CA ILE A 225 4.85 3.98 25.81
C ILE A 225 6.25 4.26 25.28
N SER A 226 6.44 5.44 24.70
CA SER A 226 7.76 5.92 24.29
C SER A 226 8.32 6.89 25.33
N PRO A 227 9.63 6.86 25.66
CA PRO A 227 10.21 7.80 26.61
C PRO A 227 10.18 9.26 26.12
N THR A 228 10.17 9.46 24.80
CA THR A 228 10.28 10.78 24.16
C THR A 228 8.95 11.29 23.60
N ARG A 229 7.90 10.47 23.62
CA ARG A 229 6.60 10.81 23.04
C ARG A 229 5.46 10.57 24.02
N LYS A 230 4.31 11.17 23.69
CA LYS A 230 3.05 10.91 24.38
C LYS A 230 2.70 9.42 24.27
N LYS A 231 2.16 8.87 25.36
CA LYS A 231 1.55 7.54 25.43
C LYS A 231 0.44 7.45 24.37
N LEU A 232 0.53 6.47 23.46
CA LEU A 232 -0.50 6.17 22.46
C LEU A 232 -1.32 4.97 22.93
N ARG A 233 -2.64 5.01 22.74
CA ARG A 233 -3.52 3.92 23.17
C ARG A 233 -4.48 3.55 22.06
N PHE A 234 -4.39 2.30 21.64
CA PHE A 234 -5.23 1.70 20.63
C PHE A 234 -6.20 0.72 21.28
N THR A 235 -7.37 0.56 20.69
CA THR A 235 -8.19 -0.65 20.82
C THR A 235 -7.68 -1.65 19.80
N TYR A 236 -7.41 -2.89 20.19
CA TYR A 236 -6.91 -3.89 19.26
C TYR A 236 -7.77 -5.15 19.24
N GLU A 237 -7.77 -5.80 18.09
CA GLU A 237 -8.29 -7.14 17.86
C GLU A 237 -7.13 -8.02 17.44
N PHE A 238 -7.07 -9.22 18.01
CA PHE A 238 -6.03 -10.21 17.73
C PHE A 238 -6.71 -11.47 17.23
N ASP A 239 -6.31 -11.91 16.04
CA ASP A 239 -6.79 -13.10 15.39
C ASP A 239 -5.75 -14.23 15.50
N PRO A 240 -5.98 -15.21 16.39
CA PRO A 240 -5.10 -16.35 16.55
C PRO A 240 -5.39 -17.50 15.56
N SER A 241 -6.21 -17.29 14.53
CA SER A 241 -6.67 -18.34 13.61
C SER A 241 -5.65 -18.74 12.52
N SER A 242 -4.59 -17.96 12.34
CA SER A 242 -3.51 -18.22 11.37
C SER A 242 -2.13 -17.98 12.01
N GLU A 243 -1.09 -18.65 11.51
CA GLU A 243 0.30 -18.26 11.80
C GLU A 243 0.94 -17.74 10.50
N PRO A 244 1.50 -16.53 10.49
CA PRO A 244 1.62 -15.61 11.62
C PRO A 244 0.29 -14.98 12.04
N TYR A 245 0.13 -14.72 13.35
CA TYR A 245 -1.13 -14.22 13.90
C TYR A 245 -1.38 -12.78 13.46
N GLU A 246 -2.62 -12.40 13.24
CA GLU A 246 -2.94 -11.05 12.80
C GLU A 246 -3.41 -10.16 13.96
N LEU A 247 -3.03 -8.89 13.89
CA LEU A 247 -3.37 -7.87 14.85
C LEU A 247 -3.82 -6.59 14.14
N TYR A 248 -4.96 -6.10 14.59
CA TYR A 248 -5.61 -4.89 14.12
C TYR A 248 -5.70 -3.90 15.27
N ALA A 249 -5.19 -2.67 15.13
CA ALA A 249 -5.18 -1.69 16.21
C ALA A 249 -5.75 -0.34 15.76
N ASN A 250 -6.63 0.27 16.55
CA ASN A 250 -7.37 1.48 16.20
C ASN A 250 -7.32 2.53 17.32
N GLU A 251 -7.03 3.80 17.00
CA GLU A 251 -7.11 4.96 17.90
C GLU A 251 -7.86 6.11 17.19
N GLY A 252 -9.16 6.26 17.46
CA GLY A 252 -10.00 7.23 16.74
C GLY A 252 -10.09 6.88 15.25
N GLU A 253 -9.70 7.80 14.36
CA GLU A 253 -9.61 7.56 12.91
C GLU A 253 -8.29 6.86 12.51
N ILE A 254 -7.37 6.65 13.45
CA ILE A 254 -6.08 6.01 13.21
C ILE A 254 -6.24 4.48 13.32
N SER A 255 -6.51 3.82 12.19
CA SER A 255 -6.40 2.36 12.04
C SER A 255 -4.99 1.93 11.63
N VAL A 256 -4.47 0.90 12.28
CA VAL A 256 -3.22 0.21 11.97
C VAL A 256 -3.60 -1.23 11.69
N CYS A 257 -3.80 -1.55 10.41
CA CYS A 257 -4.11 -2.90 9.94
C CYS A 257 -2.82 -3.65 9.55
N GLY A 258 -2.90 -4.98 9.55
CA GLY A 258 -1.84 -5.83 8.96
C GLY A 258 -0.60 -5.97 9.84
N TRP A 259 -0.75 -5.97 11.18
CA TRP A 259 0.34 -6.39 12.05
C TRP A 259 0.35 -7.90 12.18
N PHE A 260 1.44 -8.53 11.79
CA PHE A 260 1.67 -9.96 11.92
C PHE A 260 2.54 -10.22 13.15
N VAL A 261 2.11 -11.14 13.99
CA VAL A 261 2.71 -11.45 15.28
C VAL A 261 3.26 -12.86 15.26
N ARG A 262 4.50 -13.02 15.72
CA ARG A 262 5.11 -14.34 15.94
C ARG A 262 5.75 -14.40 17.32
N PHE A 263 5.49 -15.48 18.06
CA PHE A 263 6.12 -15.72 19.35
C PHE A 263 7.38 -16.56 19.21
N LEU A 264 8.48 -16.08 19.78
CA LEU A 264 9.77 -16.77 19.89
C LEU A 264 10.09 -16.99 21.38
N GLY A 265 9.28 -17.81 22.04
CA GLY A 265 9.39 -18.04 23.49
C GLY A 265 8.98 -16.81 24.29
N THR A 266 9.95 -16.10 24.89
CA THR A 266 9.72 -14.85 25.64
C THR A 266 9.85 -13.59 24.79
N GLU A 267 10.14 -13.77 23.50
CA GLU A 267 10.27 -12.70 22.52
C GLU A 267 9.07 -12.74 21.56
N LEU A 268 8.75 -11.56 21.03
CA LEU A 268 7.67 -11.37 20.09
C LEU A 268 8.19 -10.52 18.93
N GLU A 269 7.93 -10.99 17.71
CA GLU A 269 8.21 -10.26 16.49
C GLU A 269 6.89 -9.68 15.96
N LEU A 270 6.89 -8.39 15.60
CA LEU A 270 5.80 -7.71 14.91
C LEU A 270 6.26 -7.33 13.50
N ALA A 271 5.47 -7.63 12.48
CA ALA A 271 5.70 -7.20 11.10
C ALA A 271 4.48 -6.45 10.56
N THR A 272 4.65 -5.43 9.71
CA THR A 272 3.52 -4.67 9.11
C THR A 272 3.07 -5.19 7.74
N MET A 273 3.63 -6.31 7.27
CA MET A 273 3.26 -6.98 6.01
C MET A 273 3.32 -8.49 6.20
N ASP A 274 2.50 -9.21 5.43
CA ASP A 274 2.41 -10.67 5.49
C ASP A 274 3.76 -11.29 5.07
N PRO A 275 4.41 -12.06 5.94
CA PRO A 275 5.65 -12.78 5.67
C PRO A 275 5.50 -13.79 4.52
N GLY A 276 5.79 -13.33 3.31
CA GLY A 276 5.58 -14.10 2.07
C GLY A 276 5.27 -13.20 0.88
N GLU A 277 4.75 -11.99 1.14
CA GLU A 277 4.56 -10.97 0.13
C GLU A 277 5.92 -10.39 -0.36
N PRO A 278 6.06 -10.05 -1.65
CA PRO A 278 7.26 -9.39 -2.15
C PRO A 278 7.57 -8.11 -1.35
N GLY A 279 8.77 -8.04 -0.77
CA GLY A 279 9.19 -6.90 0.06
C GLY A 279 8.84 -7.02 1.55
N ALA A 280 8.09 -8.04 1.97
CA ALA A 280 7.86 -8.35 3.37
C ALA A 280 9.13 -8.89 4.05
N PRO A 281 9.26 -8.73 5.38
CA PRO A 281 10.39 -9.27 6.12
C PRO A 281 10.25 -10.79 6.13
N THR A 282 11.32 -11.53 5.81
CA THR A 282 11.32 -12.97 6.09
C THR A 282 11.56 -13.20 7.58
N TRP A 283 10.80 -14.11 8.18
CA TRP A 283 10.98 -14.56 9.56
C TRP A 283 12.37 -15.16 9.87
N ALA A 284 13.18 -15.45 8.84
CA ALA A 284 14.50 -16.08 8.97
C ALA A 284 15.66 -15.08 9.16
N GLY A 285 15.40 -13.78 9.21
CA GLY A 285 16.41 -12.74 9.49
C GLY A 285 16.34 -11.54 8.55
N PHE A 286 16.79 -10.40 9.06
CA PHE A 286 16.85 -9.12 8.34
C PHE A 286 17.72 -9.23 7.08
N PRO A 287 17.15 -9.08 5.86
CA PRO A 287 17.97 -8.97 4.67
C PRO A 287 18.59 -7.58 4.62
N SER A 288 19.92 -7.50 4.71
CA SER A 288 20.67 -6.30 4.39
C SER A 288 20.62 -6.09 2.88
N THR A 289 19.73 -5.25 2.35
CA THR A 289 19.96 -4.46 1.11
C THR A 289 18.73 -3.64 0.67
N GLY A 290 18.79 -2.32 0.92
CA GLY A 290 18.50 -1.27 -0.07
C GLY A 290 17.09 -1.13 -0.68
N GLN A 291 16.08 -1.84 -0.22
CA GLN A 291 14.67 -1.63 -0.60
C GLN A 291 13.91 -1.06 0.62
N PRO A 292 12.90 -0.19 0.43
CA PRO A 292 11.98 0.14 1.51
C PRO A 292 11.24 -1.15 1.91
N GLN A 293 11.54 -1.67 3.09
CA GLN A 293 10.92 -2.88 3.64
C GLN A 293 9.94 -2.54 4.76
N ALA A 294 8.98 -3.46 4.96
CA ALA A 294 8.08 -3.47 6.11
C ALA A 294 8.81 -3.30 7.44
N THR A 295 8.07 -2.84 8.43
CA THR A 295 8.61 -2.65 9.77
C THR A 295 8.66 -3.99 10.49
N ALA A 296 9.83 -4.45 10.89
CA ALA A 296 9.98 -5.58 11.80
C ALA A 296 10.39 -5.07 13.18
N ILE A 297 9.70 -5.48 14.23
CA ILE A 297 9.92 -5.02 15.60
C ILE A 297 10.10 -6.22 16.51
N PHE A 298 11.20 -6.25 17.25
CA PHE A 298 11.50 -7.30 18.22
C PHE A 298 11.26 -6.76 19.62
N VAL A 299 10.41 -7.44 20.38
CA VAL A 299 10.11 -7.05 21.75
C VAL A 299 10.28 -8.23 22.70
N LYS A 300 10.65 -7.95 23.96
CA LYS A 300 10.83 -8.97 25.01
C LYS A 300 9.92 -8.71 26.20
N GLN A 301 9.23 -9.74 26.66
CA GLN A 301 8.35 -9.65 27.83
C GLN A 301 9.16 -9.38 29.10
N THR A 302 8.67 -8.47 29.95
CA THR A 302 9.25 -8.16 31.27
C THR A 302 8.50 -8.81 32.42
#